data_AF-A0A940VLZ3-F1
#
_entry.id   AF-A0A940VLZ3-F1
#
_cell.length_a   1.000
_cell.length_b   1.000
_cell.length_c   1.000
_cell.angle_alpha   90.00
_cell.angle_beta   90.00
_cell.angle_gamma   90.00
#
_symmetry.space_group_name_H-M   'P 1'
#
loop_
_entity.id
_entity.type
_entity.pdbx_description
1 polymer ?
#
loop_
_entity_poly.entity_id
_entity_poly.type
_entity_poly.pdbx_seq_one_letter_code
_entity_poly.pdbx_strand_id
1 'polypeptide(L)'
;MHGRRTMLSLAAALVALAAAAPVLAATPNPHADLECTFCHSDTPRFGVDTRDTVNFWRAEGDEPHLCEGCHGPEANLHPLGVAPDPKRMDTRAPRHLPLGTSEAVRGQVVCITCHFVHAADADHSLLRGFPGSDDPGLFTAWQDLCRECHGAGLEKRSPHAGDERSCAFCHSNRPQAGKPVTVTPSGRRLCEFCHGFKQEKHYAGVNPFKEPRDCTGCHDPHSGKDRPARLRAGYIDPIRDAVTLNPHLKRTFCFACHADGKPSPLPAAATVAVCQRCHGSGKIPGMSHPMNKVPAGYAIPQGWPLVDGAMTCVTCHVPGHAPGVIAGRPDEPAAPYLLRGAVGGERTAVCFRCHARNQWTGRSPHREVAQKQTGCTQCHAVNPEEGDPESFVADINIVCLACHDNREHPGETRHTVTLTAAMPEVPGSLPLGTGRRITCATCHDPHLDSPAGHRLRGASEPTAFCLRCHKL
;
A
#
# COMPACT_ATOMS: atom_id res chain seq x y z
N MET A 1 66.41 7.22 9.54
CA MET A 1 65.58 7.24 10.76
C MET A 1 64.21 7.74 10.37
N HIS A 2 63.20 6.90 10.57
CA HIS A 2 61.81 7.09 10.13
C HIS A 2 61.07 8.04 11.07
N GLY A 3 60.43 9.08 10.55
CA GLY A 3 59.51 9.94 11.30
C GLY A 3 58.20 10.12 10.53
N ARG A 4 57.29 9.15 10.63
CA ARG A 4 55.93 9.25 10.08
C ARG A 4 55.13 10.28 10.90
N ARG A 5 54.70 11.36 10.24
CA ARG A 5 53.63 12.24 10.75
C ARG A 5 52.29 11.53 10.53
N THR A 6 51.68 11.06 11.60
CA THR A 6 50.30 10.58 11.64
C THR A 6 49.34 11.77 11.50
N MET A 7 48.62 11.84 10.38
CA MET A 7 47.43 12.67 10.26
C MET A 7 46.31 12.00 11.07
N LEU A 8 45.83 12.65 12.14
CA LEU A 8 44.57 12.28 12.77
C LEU A 8 43.43 12.70 11.84
N SER A 9 42.79 11.72 11.20
CA SER A 9 41.50 11.91 10.55
C SER A 9 40.41 12.04 11.61
N LEU A 10 39.84 13.25 11.75
CA LEU A 10 38.57 13.44 12.45
C LEU A 10 37.45 12.83 11.59
N ALA A 11 37.06 11.61 11.91
CA ALA A 11 35.82 11.02 11.42
C ALA A 11 34.66 11.69 12.17
N ALA A 12 34.04 12.70 11.55
CA ALA A 12 32.77 13.23 12.01
C ALA A 12 31.67 12.17 11.72
N ALA A 13 31.20 11.51 12.77
CA ALA A 13 30.03 10.63 12.70
C ALA A 13 28.78 11.49 12.44
N LEU A 14 28.33 11.52 11.19
CA LEU A 14 27.01 12.02 10.81
C LEU A 14 25.96 11.04 11.34
N VAL A 15 25.41 11.34 12.52
CA VAL A 15 24.18 10.72 12.99
C VAL A 15 23.06 11.28 12.12
N ALA A 16 22.57 10.47 11.18
CA ALA A 16 21.36 10.77 10.44
C ALA A 16 20.18 10.79 11.43
N LEU A 17 19.74 11.98 11.81
CA LEU A 17 18.43 12.19 12.42
C LEU A 17 17.39 11.92 11.34
N ALA A 18 16.97 10.67 11.21
CA ALA A 18 15.73 10.34 10.53
C ALA A 18 14.61 11.08 11.27
N ALA A 19 13.95 12.02 10.61
CA ALA A 19 12.74 12.63 11.12
C ALA A 19 11.71 11.50 11.27
N ALA A 20 11.51 11.03 12.51
CA ALA A 20 10.46 10.09 12.83
C ALA A 20 9.13 10.76 12.46
N ALA A 21 8.36 10.12 11.58
CA ALA A 21 6.97 10.48 11.37
C ALA A 21 6.28 10.54 12.74
N PRO A 22 5.36 11.50 12.98
CA PRO A 22 4.69 11.62 14.27
C PRO A 22 4.04 10.28 14.60
N VAL A 23 4.55 9.64 15.65
CA VAL A 23 3.93 8.44 16.23
C VAL A 23 2.60 8.92 16.78
N LEU A 24 1.49 8.47 16.18
CA LEU A 24 0.17 8.69 16.74
C LEU A 24 0.19 8.21 18.20
N ALA A 25 -0.24 9.06 19.13
CA ALA A 25 -0.30 8.69 20.54
C ALA A 25 -1.22 7.47 20.70
N ALA A 26 -0.76 6.48 21.47
CA ALA A 26 -1.51 5.27 21.74
C ALA A 26 -2.83 5.57 22.46
N THR A 27 -3.87 4.81 22.15
CA THR A 27 -5.20 4.94 22.78
C THR A 27 -5.12 4.47 24.23
N PRO A 28 -5.43 5.31 25.24
CA PRO A 28 -5.33 4.91 26.63
C PRO A 28 -6.21 3.69 26.95
N ASN A 29 -5.71 2.77 27.77
CA ASN A 29 -6.51 1.64 28.25
C ASN A 29 -7.51 2.14 29.32
N PRO A 30 -8.83 2.05 29.08
CA PRO A 30 -9.84 2.56 30.01
C PRO A 30 -9.91 1.76 31.33
N HIS A 31 -9.30 0.58 31.40
CA HIS A 31 -9.25 -0.24 32.61
C HIS A 31 -8.05 0.08 33.51
N ALA A 32 -7.07 0.84 33.02
CA ALA A 32 -5.84 1.14 33.76
C ALA A 32 -6.11 1.98 35.03
N ASP A 33 -7.19 2.76 35.03
CA ASP A 33 -7.60 3.63 36.13
C ASP A 33 -8.60 2.97 37.09
N LEU A 34 -8.94 1.69 36.88
CA LEU A 34 -9.85 0.95 37.76
C LEU A 34 -9.11 0.38 38.97
N GLU A 35 -9.73 0.49 40.15
CA GLU A 35 -9.25 -0.19 41.35
C GLU A 35 -9.23 -1.72 41.14
N CYS A 36 -8.16 -2.39 41.57
CA CYS A 36 -7.99 -3.83 41.36
C CYS A 36 -9.17 -4.65 41.90
N THR A 37 -9.77 -4.20 43.00
CA THR A 37 -10.90 -4.86 43.67
C THR A 37 -12.24 -4.72 42.93
N PHE A 38 -12.28 -3.94 41.84
CA PHE A 38 -13.44 -3.91 40.96
C PHE A 38 -13.60 -5.23 40.19
N CYS A 39 -12.47 -5.82 39.79
CA CYS A 39 -12.45 -7.08 39.05
C CYS A 39 -12.05 -8.24 39.95
N HIS A 40 -11.09 -8.05 40.85
CA HIS A 40 -10.54 -9.10 41.70
C HIS A 40 -11.17 -9.11 43.09
N SER A 41 -11.32 -10.28 43.71
CA SER A 41 -11.84 -10.39 45.07
C SER A 41 -10.94 -9.70 46.10
N ASP A 42 -9.63 -9.68 45.84
CA ASP A 42 -8.60 -9.01 46.64
C ASP A 42 -7.58 -8.36 45.69
N THR A 43 -6.80 -7.39 46.17
CA THR A 43 -5.73 -6.77 45.37
C THR A 43 -4.62 -7.77 45.06
N PRO A 44 -4.37 -8.13 43.79
CA PRO A 44 -3.32 -9.07 43.43
C PRO A 44 -1.92 -8.51 43.70
N ARG A 45 -0.99 -9.40 44.07
CA ARG A 45 0.44 -9.09 44.23
C ARG A 45 1.14 -9.25 42.87
N PHE A 46 1.44 -8.13 42.25
CA PHE A 46 2.15 -8.08 40.97
C PHE A 46 3.50 -8.84 41.05
N GLY A 47 3.75 -9.71 40.06
CA GLY A 47 4.95 -10.54 39.99
C GLY A 47 4.92 -11.80 40.87
N VAL A 48 3.86 -12.02 41.66
CA VAL A 48 3.69 -13.22 42.49
C VAL A 48 2.43 -13.97 42.09
N ASP A 49 1.30 -13.29 42.06
CA ASP A 49 0.02 -13.91 41.74
C ASP A 49 -0.11 -14.12 40.22
N THR A 50 -0.67 -15.26 39.83
CA THR A 50 -0.92 -15.64 38.43
C THR A 50 -2.42 -15.70 38.18
N ARG A 51 -2.80 -15.90 36.90
CA ARG A 51 -4.21 -16.16 36.52
C ARG A 51 -4.86 -17.25 37.37
N ASP A 52 -4.10 -18.28 37.74
CA ASP A 52 -4.62 -19.45 38.46
C ASP A 52 -4.75 -19.20 39.97
N THR A 53 -4.13 -18.15 40.51
CA THR A 53 -4.13 -17.84 41.94
C THR A 53 -5.02 -16.66 42.30
N VAL A 54 -5.49 -15.88 41.31
CA VAL A 54 -6.42 -14.75 41.52
C VAL A 54 -7.86 -15.18 41.31
N ASN A 55 -8.77 -14.57 42.08
CA ASN A 55 -10.22 -14.79 41.96
C ASN A 55 -10.91 -13.52 41.48
N PHE A 56 -11.94 -13.67 40.64
CA PHE A 56 -12.78 -12.56 40.20
C PHE A 56 -13.90 -12.26 41.21
N TRP A 57 -14.21 -10.98 41.40
CA TRP A 57 -15.23 -10.49 42.32
C TRP A 57 -16.64 -10.94 41.91
N ARG A 58 -17.47 -11.34 42.90
CA ARG A 58 -18.91 -11.69 42.80
C ARG A 58 -19.35 -12.79 41.83
N ALA A 59 -18.45 -13.44 41.11
CA ALA A 59 -18.89 -14.31 40.02
C ALA A 59 -18.96 -15.81 40.33
N GLU A 60 -18.43 -16.33 41.46
CA GLU A 60 -18.26 -17.80 41.65
C GLU A 60 -17.65 -18.52 40.41
N GLY A 61 -16.97 -17.76 39.55
CA GLY A 61 -16.49 -18.23 38.26
C GLY A 61 -17.20 -17.74 36.99
N ASP A 62 -18.28 -16.99 37.03
CA ASP A 62 -18.92 -16.42 35.83
C ASP A 62 -18.23 -15.11 35.37
N GLU A 63 -17.00 -15.27 34.88
CA GLU A 63 -16.20 -14.16 34.33
C GLU A 63 -16.95 -13.34 33.25
N PRO A 64 -17.69 -13.95 32.29
CA PRO A 64 -18.51 -13.20 31.35
C PRO A 64 -19.48 -12.22 32.05
N HIS A 65 -20.19 -12.68 33.09
CA HIS A 65 -21.17 -11.85 33.78
C HIS A 65 -20.55 -10.65 34.51
N LEU A 66 -19.32 -10.80 35.03
CA LEU A 66 -18.56 -9.68 35.59
C LEU A 66 -18.31 -8.59 34.55
N CYS A 67 -17.81 -8.96 33.37
CA CYS A 67 -17.56 -8.01 32.28
C CYS A 67 -18.86 -7.38 31.77
N GLU A 68 -19.94 -8.15 31.72
CA GLU A 68 -21.26 -7.69 31.29
C GLU A 68 -21.89 -6.64 32.21
N GLY A 69 -21.39 -6.50 33.45
CA GLY A 69 -21.78 -5.42 34.35
C GLY A 69 -21.44 -4.00 33.84
N CYS A 70 -20.46 -3.89 32.93
CA CYS A 70 -20.08 -2.63 32.27
C CYS A 70 -20.22 -2.70 30.74
N HIS A 71 -20.07 -3.88 30.13
CA HIS A 71 -20.16 -4.08 28.69
C HIS A 71 -21.50 -4.70 28.30
N GLY A 72 -22.28 -4.05 27.44
CA GLY A 72 -23.52 -4.64 26.96
C GLY A 72 -23.30 -5.84 26.03
N PRO A 73 -24.34 -6.65 25.74
CA PRO A 73 -24.26 -7.81 24.85
C PRO A 73 -23.75 -7.48 23.44
N GLU A 74 -23.89 -6.24 22.98
CA GLU A 74 -23.35 -5.75 21.72
C GLU A 74 -21.82 -5.69 21.67
N ALA A 75 -21.15 -5.74 22.81
CA ALA A 75 -19.70 -5.88 22.90
C ALA A 75 -19.24 -7.30 22.56
N ASN A 76 -20.12 -8.30 22.70
CA ASN A 76 -19.82 -9.71 22.46
C ASN A 76 -19.92 -10.03 20.96
N LEU A 77 -18.80 -9.86 20.27
CA LEU A 77 -18.65 -10.13 18.84
C LEU A 77 -18.47 -11.63 18.51
N HIS A 78 -18.28 -12.45 19.54
CA HIS A 78 -18.15 -13.90 19.46
C HIS A 78 -18.94 -14.52 20.62
N PRO A 79 -19.57 -15.70 20.44
CA PRO A 79 -20.24 -16.40 21.53
C PRO A 79 -19.30 -16.67 22.71
N LEU A 80 -19.75 -16.37 23.93
CA LEU A 80 -19.07 -16.72 25.18
C LEU A 80 -19.71 -17.95 25.81
N GLY A 81 -19.01 -18.59 26.75
CA GLY A 81 -19.50 -19.79 27.43
C GLY A 81 -19.58 -21.03 26.51
N VAL A 82 -18.86 -21.00 25.38
CA VAL A 82 -18.80 -22.11 24.43
C VAL A 82 -17.43 -22.77 24.47
N ALA A 83 -17.40 -24.10 24.54
CA ALA A 83 -16.16 -24.86 24.39
C ALA A 83 -15.79 -25.00 22.91
N PRO A 84 -14.49 -24.96 22.55
CA PRO A 84 -14.05 -25.35 21.22
C PRO A 84 -14.51 -26.78 20.90
N ASP A 85 -15.17 -26.95 19.76
CA ASP A 85 -15.79 -28.20 19.33
C ASP A 85 -15.45 -28.43 17.84
N PRO A 86 -14.73 -29.51 17.48
CA PRO A 86 -14.41 -29.82 16.09
C PRO A 86 -15.63 -29.91 15.17
N LYS A 87 -16.82 -30.20 15.70
CA LYS A 87 -18.07 -30.20 14.92
C LYS A 87 -18.56 -28.79 14.57
N ARG A 88 -18.07 -27.77 15.27
CA ARG A 88 -18.39 -26.35 15.07
C ARG A 88 -17.20 -25.68 14.38
N MET A 89 -17.25 -25.65 13.04
CA MET A 89 -16.24 -24.99 12.19
C MET A 89 -14.80 -25.54 12.38
N ASP A 90 -14.66 -26.85 12.61
CA ASP A 90 -13.36 -27.50 12.81
C ASP A 90 -12.55 -26.87 13.97
N THR A 91 -13.23 -26.29 14.98
CA THR A 91 -12.54 -25.60 16.07
C THR A 91 -11.79 -26.57 16.98
N ARG A 92 -10.68 -26.09 17.54
CA ARG A 92 -9.82 -26.81 18.49
C ARG A 92 -9.53 -25.95 19.71
N ALA A 93 -9.08 -26.59 20.79
CA ALA A 93 -8.50 -25.86 21.90
C ALA A 93 -7.30 -25.03 21.41
N PRO A 94 -7.27 -23.72 21.70
CA PRO A 94 -6.15 -22.86 21.35
C PRO A 94 -4.88 -23.28 22.08
N ARG A 95 -3.70 -23.02 21.49
CA ARG A 95 -2.41 -23.32 22.15
C ARG A 95 -1.97 -22.18 23.06
N HIS A 96 -2.20 -20.95 22.62
CA HIS A 96 -1.66 -19.77 23.28
C HIS A 96 -2.73 -18.90 23.96
N LEU A 97 -4.01 -19.13 23.67
CA LEU A 97 -5.11 -18.38 24.27
C LEU A 97 -5.69 -19.13 25.46
N PRO A 98 -5.90 -18.48 26.61
CA PRO A 98 -6.38 -19.17 27.79
C PRO A 98 -7.90 -19.37 27.75
N LEU A 99 -8.40 -20.51 28.21
CA LEU A 99 -9.84 -20.77 28.38
C LEU A 99 -10.27 -20.50 29.83
N GLY A 100 -11.56 -20.39 30.07
CA GLY A 100 -12.13 -20.22 31.42
C GLY A 100 -11.62 -21.31 32.38
N THR A 101 -11.21 -20.91 33.58
CA THR A 101 -10.59 -21.80 34.59
C THR A 101 -11.47 -22.03 35.80
N SER A 102 -12.44 -21.16 36.03
CA SER A 102 -13.40 -21.25 37.11
C SER A 102 -14.39 -22.40 36.92
N GLU A 103 -15.18 -22.71 37.95
CA GLU A 103 -16.15 -23.80 37.88
C GLU A 103 -17.23 -23.56 36.81
N ALA A 104 -17.79 -22.35 36.73
CA ALA A 104 -18.89 -22.04 35.82
C ALA A 104 -18.53 -22.14 34.32
N VAL A 105 -17.30 -21.78 33.95
CA VAL A 105 -16.88 -21.64 32.53
C VAL A 105 -15.67 -22.50 32.16
N ARG A 106 -15.39 -23.56 32.92
CA ARG A 106 -14.19 -24.39 32.73
C ARG A 106 -14.05 -24.89 31.29
N GLY A 107 -12.96 -24.55 30.62
CA GLY A 107 -12.66 -24.97 29.25
C GLY A 107 -13.52 -24.27 28.18
N GLN A 108 -14.24 -23.21 28.55
CA GLN A 108 -15.05 -22.41 27.63
C GLN A 108 -14.32 -21.12 27.23
N VAL A 109 -14.70 -20.57 26.08
CA VAL A 109 -14.25 -19.25 25.62
C VAL A 109 -14.94 -18.18 26.47
N VAL A 110 -14.12 -17.29 27.02
CA VAL A 110 -14.54 -16.14 27.86
C VAL A 110 -13.86 -14.86 27.38
N CYS A 111 -14.24 -13.72 27.95
CA CYS A 111 -13.73 -12.40 27.54
C CYS A 111 -12.20 -12.37 27.54
N ILE A 112 -11.57 -12.82 28.63
CA ILE A 112 -10.10 -12.79 28.75
C ILE A 112 -9.39 -13.89 27.94
N THR A 113 -10.12 -14.75 27.23
CA THR A 113 -9.51 -15.66 26.24
C THR A 113 -8.87 -14.86 25.12
N CYS A 114 -9.58 -13.85 24.61
CA CYS A 114 -9.08 -12.99 23.55
C CYS A 114 -8.47 -11.70 24.10
N HIS A 115 -9.01 -11.16 25.20
CA HIS A 115 -8.59 -9.89 25.74
C HIS A 115 -7.57 -10.02 26.89
N PHE A 116 -6.59 -9.13 26.89
CA PHE A 116 -5.67 -8.86 27.99
C PHE A 116 -5.99 -7.47 28.55
N VAL A 117 -6.80 -7.45 29.61
CA VAL A 117 -7.32 -6.21 30.21
C VAL A 117 -6.21 -5.32 30.79
N HIS A 118 -5.05 -5.89 31.13
CA HIS A 118 -3.88 -5.15 31.60
C HIS A 118 -2.95 -4.67 30.46
N ALA A 119 -3.43 -4.65 29.21
CA ALA A 119 -2.62 -4.16 28.10
C ALA A 119 -2.19 -2.70 28.33
N ALA A 120 -1.02 -2.34 27.83
CA ALA A 120 -0.46 -0.99 27.98
C ALA A 120 -1.35 0.09 27.35
N ASP A 121 -2.07 -0.26 26.29
CA ASP A 121 -2.95 0.63 25.51
C ASP A 121 -4.08 -0.18 24.85
N ALA A 122 -5.06 0.54 24.28
CA ALA A 122 -6.24 -0.02 23.65
C ALA A 122 -6.17 -0.07 22.11
N ASP A 123 -5.01 0.19 21.48
CA ASP A 123 -4.90 0.32 20.02
C ASP A 123 -5.30 -0.97 19.27
N HIS A 124 -5.14 -2.12 19.92
CA HIS A 124 -5.51 -3.44 19.39
C HIS A 124 -6.74 -4.02 20.08
N SER A 125 -7.63 -3.17 20.60
CA SER A 125 -8.81 -3.62 21.36
C SER A 125 -8.46 -4.55 22.52
N LEU A 126 -7.30 -4.32 23.14
CA LEU A 126 -6.76 -5.14 24.23
C LEU A 126 -6.56 -6.62 23.85
N LEU A 127 -6.42 -6.97 22.56
CA LEU A 127 -6.28 -8.37 22.15
C LEU A 127 -4.91 -8.95 22.53
N ARG A 128 -4.91 -10.19 23.01
CA ARG A 128 -3.70 -10.99 23.27
C ARG A 128 -2.91 -11.22 22.00
N GLY A 129 -1.59 -11.27 22.14
CA GLY A 129 -0.67 -11.54 21.05
C GLY A 129 -0.30 -10.34 20.17
N PHE A 130 -0.89 -9.17 20.44
CA PHE A 130 -0.62 -7.90 19.75
C PHE A 130 0.24 -6.97 20.62
N PRO A 131 0.82 -5.90 20.04
CA PRO A 131 1.59 -4.91 20.82
C PRO A 131 0.82 -4.41 22.05
N GLY A 132 1.54 -4.29 23.17
CA GLY A 132 0.97 -3.87 24.46
C GLY A 132 0.33 -4.99 25.29
N SER A 133 0.21 -6.22 24.76
CA SER A 133 -0.34 -7.38 25.49
C SER A 133 0.72 -8.21 26.24
N ASP A 134 0.33 -9.37 26.77
CA ASP A 134 1.16 -10.29 27.54
C ASP A 134 2.21 -11.07 26.71
N ASP A 135 1.94 -11.32 25.43
CA ASP A 135 2.89 -11.92 24.48
C ASP A 135 2.95 -11.11 23.16
N PRO A 136 3.58 -9.92 23.16
CA PRO A 136 3.56 -9.04 22.00
C PRO A 136 4.21 -9.67 20.77
N GLY A 137 3.46 -9.75 19.67
CA GLY A 137 3.96 -10.24 18.39
C GLY A 137 3.71 -11.73 18.12
N LEU A 138 3.03 -12.42 19.03
CA LEU A 138 2.52 -13.77 18.80
C LEU A 138 1.66 -13.86 17.52
N PHE A 139 0.91 -12.80 17.21
CA PHE A 139 0.12 -12.71 15.98
C PHE A 139 0.57 -11.53 15.12
N THR A 140 0.78 -11.79 13.82
CA THR A 140 1.15 -10.74 12.85
C THR A 140 -0.09 -10.17 12.16
N ALA A 141 -1.11 -11.00 11.91
CA ALA A 141 -2.38 -10.58 11.36
C ALA A 141 -3.53 -10.83 12.34
N TRP A 142 -4.56 -9.98 12.27
CA TRP A 142 -5.77 -10.08 13.09
C TRP A 142 -6.42 -11.48 13.02
N GLN A 143 -6.40 -12.11 11.84
CA GLN A 143 -6.99 -13.45 11.64
C GLN A 143 -6.15 -14.58 12.25
N ASP A 144 -4.87 -14.36 12.57
CA ASP A 144 -4.02 -15.39 13.18
C ASP A 144 -4.51 -15.74 14.60
N LEU A 145 -4.94 -14.73 15.36
CA LEU A 145 -5.62 -14.92 16.64
C LEU A 145 -6.81 -15.87 16.50
N CYS A 146 -7.68 -15.62 15.51
CA CYS A 146 -8.86 -16.45 15.27
C CYS A 146 -8.48 -17.88 14.83
N ARG A 147 -7.37 -18.04 14.08
CA ARG A 147 -6.86 -19.32 13.59
C ARG A 147 -6.30 -20.22 14.70
N GLU A 148 -6.00 -19.70 15.89
CA GLU A 148 -5.67 -20.54 17.05
C GLU A 148 -6.76 -21.59 17.30
N CYS A 149 -8.02 -21.13 17.35
CA CYS A 149 -9.18 -21.99 17.52
C CYS A 149 -9.71 -22.53 16.20
N HIS A 150 -9.90 -21.69 15.16
CA HIS A 150 -10.60 -22.08 13.94
C HIS A 150 -9.73 -22.80 12.90
N GLY A 151 -8.40 -22.69 12.99
CA GLY A 151 -7.47 -23.24 12.00
C GLY A 151 -7.85 -22.88 10.56
N ALA A 152 -7.71 -23.85 9.65
CA ALA A 152 -8.11 -23.70 8.24
C ALA A 152 -9.65 -23.64 8.05
N GLY A 153 -10.43 -23.93 9.09
CA GLY A 153 -11.90 -23.84 9.05
C GLY A 153 -12.40 -22.39 8.88
N LEU A 154 -11.64 -21.40 9.38
CA LEU A 154 -11.99 -19.98 9.30
C LEU A 154 -12.21 -19.51 7.85
N GLU A 155 -11.35 -19.94 6.94
CA GLU A 155 -11.35 -19.50 5.54
C GLU A 155 -12.47 -20.16 4.71
N LYS A 156 -12.95 -21.33 5.17
CA LYS A 156 -14.03 -22.07 4.51
C LYS A 156 -15.40 -21.45 4.76
N ARG A 157 -15.55 -20.59 5.78
CA ARG A 157 -16.83 -20.06 6.25
C ARG A 157 -16.86 -18.54 6.23
N SER A 158 -16.90 -17.95 5.03
CA SER A 158 -17.01 -16.50 4.89
C SER A 158 -18.40 -16.00 5.31
N PRO A 159 -18.51 -15.00 6.20
CA PRO A 159 -19.80 -14.38 6.55
C PRO A 159 -20.43 -13.63 5.37
N HIS A 160 -19.73 -13.48 4.25
CA HIS A 160 -20.20 -12.84 3.02
C HIS A 160 -20.62 -13.85 1.96
N ALA A 161 -20.69 -15.15 2.30
CA ALA A 161 -21.07 -16.20 1.35
C ALA A 161 -22.53 -16.11 0.90
N GLY A 162 -23.39 -15.46 1.70
CA GLY A 162 -24.80 -15.29 1.38
C GLY A 162 -25.67 -16.54 1.59
N ASP A 163 -25.14 -17.57 2.27
CA ASP A 163 -25.94 -18.73 2.68
C ASP A 163 -26.81 -18.42 3.92
N GLU A 164 -27.84 -19.25 4.17
CA GLU A 164 -28.79 -19.02 5.28
C GLU A 164 -28.12 -18.93 6.66
N ARG A 165 -26.97 -19.59 6.86
CA ARG A 165 -26.23 -19.59 8.13
C ARG A 165 -25.37 -18.33 8.28
N SER A 166 -25.03 -17.67 7.17
CA SER A 166 -24.20 -16.47 7.13
C SER A 166 -24.96 -15.21 7.58
N CYS A 167 -26.29 -15.19 7.44
CA CYS A 167 -27.10 -14.02 7.82
C CYS A 167 -27.00 -13.68 9.31
N ALA A 168 -26.93 -14.71 10.16
CA ALA A 168 -26.87 -14.57 11.61
C ALA A 168 -25.54 -13.98 12.13
N PHE A 169 -24.50 -13.88 11.29
CA PHE A 169 -23.24 -13.23 11.69
C PHE A 169 -23.40 -11.71 11.87
N CYS A 170 -24.32 -11.11 11.13
CA CYS A 170 -24.52 -9.66 11.15
C CYS A 170 -25.89 -9.30 11.72
N HIS A 171 -26.92 -10.09 11.44
CA HIS A 171 -28.30 -9.77 11.79
C HIS A 171 -28.76 -10.54 13.02
N SER A 172 -29.28 -9.80 14.00
CA SER A 172 -29.85 -10.39 15.23
C SER A 172 -31.11 -11.22 14.97
N ASN A 173 -31.78 -10.98 13.84
CA ASN A 173 -32.97 -11.70 13.41
C ASN A 173 -32.86 -12.08 11.93
N ARG A 174 -33.57 -13.13 11.51
CA ARG A 174 -33.59 -13.53 10.10
C ARG A 174 -34.15 -12.39 9.22
N PRO A 175 -33.37 -11.86 8.27
CA PRO A 175 -33.85 -10.81 7.37
C PRO A 175 -34.98 -11.30 6.48
N GLN A 176 -35.93 -10.41 6.17
CA GLN A 176 -36.97 -10.63 5.16
C GLN A 176 -36.76 -9.62 4.03
N ALA A 177 -36.97 -10.05 2.79
CA ALA A 177 -36.79 -9.19 1.62
C ALA A 177 -37.62 -7.90 1.76
N GLY A 178 -36.99 -6.75 1.50
CA GLY A 178 -37.62 -5.43 1.58
C GLY A 178 -37.89 -4.90 3.00
N LYS A 179 -37.55 -5.66 4.06
CA LYS A 179 -37.70 -5.20 5.45
C LYS A 179 -36.34 -4.82 6.04
N PRO A 180 -36.21 -3.65 6.69
CA PRO A 180 -35.02 -3.32 7.45
C PRO A 180 -34.86 -4.32 8.60
N VAL A 181 -33.61 -4.69 8.88
CA VAL A 181 -33.26 -5.57 9.99
C VAL A 181 -32.05 -4.98 10.70
N THR A 182 -32.03 -5.10 12.02
CA THR A 182 -30.93 -4.59 12.84
C THR A 182 -29.66 -5.39 12.60
N VAL A 183 -28.53 -4.70 12.61
CA VAL A 183 -27.19 -5.27 12.62
C VAL A 183 -26.58 -4.96 13.99
N THR A 184 -26.12 -5.99 14.70
CA THR A 184 -25.55 -5.82 16.04
C THR A 184 -24.23 -6.58 16.13
N PRO A 185 -23.11 -5.91 16.46
CA PRO A 185 -23.00 -4.45 16.65
C PRO A 185 -23.12 -3.69 15.33
N SER A 186 -23.62 -2.45 15.40
CA SER A 186 -23.82 -1.62 14.22
C SER A 186 -22.54 -0.92 13.77
N GLY A 187 -22.52 -0.46 12.51
CA GLY A 187 -21.44 0.34 11.96
C GLY A 187 -20.13 -0.44 11.77
N ARG A 188 -19.03 0.31 11.88
CA ARG A 188 -17.67 -0.15 11.58
C ARG A 188 -17.17 -1.34 12.44
N ARG A 189 -17.57 -1.40 13.71
CA ARG A 189 -17.05 -2.35 14.70
C ARG A 189 -17.26 -3.82 14.27
N LEU A 190 -18.39 -4.12 13.64
CA LEU A 190 -18.69 -5.45 13.12
C LEU A 190 -17.69 -5.90 12.04
N CYS A 191 -17.31 -4.99 11.15
CA CYS A 191 -16.37 -5.29 10.07
C CYS A 191 -14.93 -5.41 10.59
N GLU A 192 -14.55 -4.52 11.49
CA GLU A 192 -13.20 -4.50 12.09
C GLU A 192 -12.93 -5.72 12.96
N PHE A 193 -13.96 -6.34 13.53
CA PHE A 193 -13.80 -7.58 14.29
C PHE A 193 -13.10 -8.69 13.50
N CYS A 194 -13.46 -8.86 12.22
CA CYS A 194 -12.86 -9.90 11.37
C CYS A 194 -11.72 -9.37 10.51
N HIS A 195 -11.77 -8.08 10.14
CA HIS A 195 -10.82 -7.49 9.20
C HIS A 195 -9.70 -6.69 9.87
N GLY A 196 -9.78 -6.41 11.17
CA GLY A 196 -8.91 -5.49 11.88
C GLY A 196 -9.12 -4.02 11.46
N PHE A 197 -8.56 -3.11 12.25
CA PHE A 197 -8.60 -1.67 11.99
C PHE A 197 -7.95 -1.30 10.65
N LYS A 198 -8.54 -0.36 9.91
CA LYS A 198 -8.07 0.05 8.58
C LYS A 198 -7.35 1.38 8.63
N GLN A 199 -6.07 1.35 8.25
CA GLN A 199 -5.22 2.53 8.07
C GLN A 199 -5.44 3.19 6.70
N GLU A 200 -4.87 4.37 6.47
CA GLU A 200 -4.99 5.14 5.21
C GLU A 200 -4.64 4.33 3.95
N LYS A 201 -3.70 3.37 4.06
CA LYS A 201 -3.33 2.46 2.96
C LYS A 201 -4.52 1.65 2.41
N HIS A 202 -5.59 1.47 3.19
CA HIS A 202 -6.83 0.81 2.79
C HIS A 202 -7.41 1.37 1.48
N TYR A 203 -7.34 2.68 1.28
CA TYR A 203 -7.90 3.34 0.10
C TYR A 203 -7.10 3.10 -1.19
N ALA A 204 -6.00 2.35 -1.12
CA ALA A 204 -5.09 2.10 -2.24
C ALA A 204 -4.61 3.41 -2.94
N GLY A 205 -4.56 4.52 -2.20
CA GLY A 205 -4.21 5.86 -2.70
C GLY A 205 -5.34 6.62 -3.41
N VAL A 206 -6.58 6.14 -3.29
CA VAL A 206 -7.77 6.67 -3.97
C VAL A 206 -8.88 6.83 -2.93
N ASN A 207 -8.62 7.60 -1.87
CA ASN A 207 -9.67 7.93 -0.91
C ASN A 207 -10.68 8.85 -1.61
N PRO A 208 -11.91 8.40 -1.91
CA PRO A 208 -12.87 9.22 -2.63
C PRO A 208 -13.58 10.24 -1.72
N PHE A 209 -13.26 10.28 -0.42
CA PHE A 209 -13.96 11.09 0.56
C PHE A 209 -13.04 11.99 1.38
N LYS A 210 -13.58 13.16 1.74
CA LYS A 210 -12.96 14.08 2.70
C LYS A 210 -13.24 13.71 4.16
N GLU A 211 -14.30 12.93 4.40
CA GLU A 211 -14.80 12.59 5.74
C GLU A 211 -14.87 11.07 5.93
N PRO A 212 -14.75 10.56 7.18
CA PRO A 212 -14.90 9.14 7.46
C PRO A 212 -16.33 8.65 7.14
N ARG A 213 -16.41 7.57 6.35
CA ARG A 213 -17.65 6.82 6.09
C ARG A 213 -17.62 5.47 6.79
N ASP A 214 -18.78 4.88 7.07
CA ASP A 214 -18.87 3.46 7.44
C ASP A 214 -18.41 2.56 6.29
N CYS A 215 -17.92 1.37 6.62
CA CYS A 215 -17.42 0.39 5.65
C CYS A 215 -18.45 0.09 4.55
N THR A 216 -19.74 0.05 4.91
CA THR A 216 -20.85 -0.26 4.00
C THR A 216 -21.20 0.87 3.04
N GLY A 217 -20.60 2.06 3.20
CA GLY A 217 -20.70 3.15 2.23
C GLY A 217 -20.01 2.80 0.91
N CYS A 218 -18.88 2.09 0.98
CA CYS A 218 -18.11 1.62 -0.17
C CYS A 218 -18.32 0.13 -0.47
N HIS A 219 -18.38 -0.68 0.58
CA HIS A 219 -18.48 -2.12 0.49
C HIS A 219 -19.93 -2.60 0.57
N ASP A 220 -20.22 -3.70 -0.11
CA ASP A 220 -21.46 -4.44 -0.01
C ASP A 220 -21.17 -5.84 0.56
N PRO A 221 -21.44 -6.08 1.86
CA PRO A 221 -21.16 -7.37 2.50
C PRO A 221 -22.00 -8.52 1.93
N HIS A 222 -23.06 -8.23 1.17
CA HIS A 222 -23.91 -9.23 0.54
C HIS A 222 -23.46 -9.63 -0.87
N SER A 223 -22.56 -8.88 -1.50
CA SER A 223 -22.21 -9.04 -2.91
C SER A 223 -21.49 -10.36 -3.28
N GLY A 224 -21.40 -11.31 -2.35
CA GLY A 224 -20.89 -12.67 -2.62
C GLY A 224 -19.47 -12.66 -3.18
N LYS A 225 -18.98 -13.79 -3.68
CA LYS A 225 -17.59 -13.93 -4.14
C LYS A 225 -17.23 -13.09 -5.37
N ASP A 226 -18.22 -12.63 -6.11
CA ASP A 226 -18.07 -12.15 -7.49
C ASP A 226 -17.66 -10.68 -7.62
N ARG A 227 -17.65 -9.90 -6.52
CA ARG A 227 -17.19 -8.51 -6.54
C ARG A 227 -15.80 -8.33 -5.91
N PRO A 228 -14.79 -7.82 -6.66
CA PRO A 228 -13.48 -7.49 -6.13
C PRO A 228 -13.59 -6.59 -4.91
N ALA A 229 -12.96 -7.00 -3.80
CA ALA A 229 -13.02 -6.31 -2.51
C ALA A 229 -14.44 -5.95 -2.02
N ARG A 230 -15.49 -6.58 -2.57
CA ARG A 230 -16.91 -6.28 -2.29
C ARG A 230 -17.28 -4.81 -2.51
N LEU A 231 -16.59 -4.09 -3.38
CA LEU A 231 -16.92 -2.69 -3.66
C LEU A 231 -18.29 -2.61 -4.38
N ARG A 232 -19.10 -1.61 -4.00
CA ARG A 232 -20.36 -1.30 -4.69
C ARG A 232 -20.08 -0.82 -6.12
N ALA A 233 -21.04 -1.04 -7.03
CA ALA A 233 -20.93 -0.65 -8.44
C ALA A 233 -20.56 0.85 -8.60
N GLY A 234 -21.16 1.73 -7.80
CA GLY A 234 -20.88 3.17 -7.81
C GLY A 234 -19.43 3.57 -7.50
N TYR A 235 -18.59 2.65 -7.02
CA TYR A 235 -17.14 2.86 -6.86
C TYR A 235 -16.33 2.12 -7.92
N ILE A 236 -16.75 0.91 -8.28
CA ILE A 236 -16.05 0.11 -9.29
C ILE A 236 -16.09 0.80 -10.64
N ASP A 237 -17.25 1.28 -11.08
CA ASP A 237 -17.41 1.83 -12.43
C ASP A 237 -16.57 3.10 -12.63
N PRO A 238 -16.58 4.12 -11.73
CA PRO A 238 -15.72 5.29 -11.88
C PRO A 238 -14.22 4.95 -11.82
N ILE A 239 -13.80 4.01 -10.96
CA ILE A 239 -12.40 3.60 -10.88
C ILE A 239 -11.99 2.86 -12.16
N ARG A 240 -12.87 2.00 -12.70
CA ARG A 240 -12.62 1.29 -13.95
C ARG A 240 -12.44 2.27 -15.09
N ASP A 241 -13.17 3.38 -15.09
CA ASP A 241 -13.16 4.37 -16.17
C ASP A 241 -12.16 5.51 -15.98
N ALA A 242 -11.54 5.61 -14.81
CA ALA A 242 -10.50 6.56 -14.52
C ALA A 242 -9.18 6.22 -15.24
N VAL A 243 -8.72 7.12 -16.11
CA VAL A 243 -7.43 7.00 -16.83
C VAL A 243 -6.24 7.61 -16.08
N THR A 244 -6.49 8.29 -14.97
CA THR A 244 -5.48 8.94 -14.12
C THR A 244 -5.11 8.15 -12.87
N LEU A 245 -5.86 7.08 -12.60
CA LEU A 245 -5.64 6.20 -11.47
C LEU A 245 -4.54 5.20 -11.84
N ASN A 246 -3.60 4.94 -10.92
CA ASN A 246 -2.52 4.00 -11.16
C ASN A 246 -2.98 2.57 -10.81
N PRO A 247 -3.25 1.68 -11.78
CA PRO A 247 -3.70 0.31 -11.52
C PRO A 247 -2.54 -0.65 -11.24
N HIS A 248 -1.31 -0.23 -11.53
CA HIS A 248 -0.14 -1.10 -11.47
C HIS A 248 0.13 -1.54 -10.04
N LEU A 249 0.48 -2.81 -9.92
CA LEU A 249 0.83 -3.42 -8.65
C LEU A 249 -0.26 -3.26 -7.56
N LYS A 250 -1.54 -3.28 -7.95
CA LYS A 250 -2.66 -3.24 -7.00
C LYS A 250 -3.62 -4.39 -7.22
N ARG A 251 -3.63 -5.36 -6.28
CA ARG A 251 -4.54 -6.51 -6.29
C ARG A 251 -6.02 -6.15 -6.29
N THR A 252 -6.37 -4.97 -5.75
CA THR A 252 -7.75 -4.49 -5.73
C THR A 252 -8.24 -4.04 -7.10
N PHE A 253 -7.35 -3.71 -8.03
CA PHE A 253 -7.69 -3.13 -9.33
C PHE A 253 -7.55 -4.11 -10.49
N CYS A 254 -7.71 -5.42 -10.25
CA CYS A 254 -7.76 -6.42 -11.32
C CYS A 254 -8.77 -6.03 -12.41
N PHE A 255 -9.90 -5.44 -12.01
CA PHE A 255 -10.96 -5.02 -12.93
C PHE A 255 -10.55 -3.87 -13.89
N ALA A 256 -9.46 -3.15 -13.59
CA ALA A 256 -8.92 -2.14 -14.50
C ALA A 256 -8.33 -2.77 -15.77
N CYS A 257 -7.83 -4.01 -15.67
CA CYS A 257 -7.30 -4.78 -16.79
C CYS A 257 -8.27 -5.87 -17.28
N HIS A 258 -9.00 -6.50 -16.36
CA HIS A 258 -9.93 -7.60 -16.62
C HIS A 258 -11.37 -7.12 -16.44
N ALA A 259 -12.03 -6.73 -17.53
CA ALA A 259 -13.36 -6.11 -17.48
C ALA A 259 -14.45 -7.01 -16.84
N ASP A 260 -14.30 -8.32 -16.90
CA ASP A 260 -15.17 -9.31 -16.27
C ASP A 260 -14.81 -9.61 -14.80
N GLY A 261 -13.79 -8.93 -14.27
CA GLY A 261 -13.25 -9.10 -12.92
C GLY A 261 -12.47 -10.40 -12.72
N LYS A 262 -12.28 -11.22 -13.76
CA LYS A 262 -11.60 -12.52 -13.69
C LYS A 262 -10.18 -12.42 -14.26
N PRO A 263 -9.15 -12.92 -13.57
CA PRO A 263 -7.77 -12.90 -14.08
C PRO A 263 -7.57 -13.96 -15.17
N SER A 264 -8.21 -13.76 -16.32
CA SER A 264 -8.06 -14.59 -17.51
C SER A 264 -6.88 -14.10 -18.36
N PRO A 265 -6.12 -14.99 -19.03
CA PRO A 265 -5.03 -14.58 -19.90
C PRO A 265 -5.52 -13.64 -21.02
N LEU A 266 -4.87 -12.48 -21.14
CA LEU A 266 -5.13 -11.54 -22.23
C LEU A 266 -4.11 -11.75 -23.36
N PRO A 267 -4.54 -11.84 -24.63
CA PRO A 267 -3.63 -11.77 -25.77
C PRO A 267 -2.77 -10.50 -25.74
N ALA A 268 -1.59 -10.54 -26.34
CA ALA A 268 -0.66 -9.41 -26.36
C ALA A 268 -1.31 -8.12 -26.92
N ALA A 269 -2.02 -8.21 -28.04
CA ALA A 269 -2.72 -7.06 -28.64
C ALA A 269 -3.81 -6.49 -27.73
N ALA A 270 -4.62 -7.35 -27.09
CA ALA A 270 -5.64 -6.93 -26.14
C ALA A 270 -5.03 -6.25 -24.91
N THR A 271 -3.90 -6.77 -24.42
CA THR A 271 -3.15 -6.16 -23.31
C THR A 271 -2.65 -4.76 -23.67
N VAL A 272 -2.12 -4.58 -24.89
CA VAL A 272 -1.67 -3.27 -25.39
C VAL A 272 -2.85 -2.28 -25.44
N ALA A 273 -4.02 -2.70 -25.93
CA ALA A 273 -5.21 -1.87 -25.96
C ALA A 273 -5.65 -1.41 -24.56
N VAL A 274 -5.60 -2.31 -23.57
CA VAL A 274 -5.84 -1.97 -22.15
C VAL A 274 -4.85 -0.91 -21.66
N CYS A 275 -3.54 -1.08 -21.92
CA CYS A 275 -2.53 -0.10 -21.54
C CYS A 275 -2.78 1.27 -22.19
N GLN A 276 -3.12 1.28 -23.48
CA GLN A 276 -3.34 2.50 -24.26
C GLN A 276 -4.57 3.29 -23.82
N ARG A 277 -5.57 2.64 -23.22
CA ARG A 277 -6.72 3.35 -22.61
C ARG A 277 -6.28 4.43 -21.62
N CYS A 278 -5.24 4.16 -20.84
CA CYS A 278 -4.68 5.12 -19.89
C CYS A 278 -3.48 5.87 -20.49
N HIS A 279 -2.47 5.15 -20.99
CA HIS A 279 -1.22 5.77 -21.46
C HIS A 279 -1.34 6.51 -22.79
N GLY A 280 -2.35 6.21 -23.60
CA GLY A 280 -2.70 6.94 -24.81
C GLY A 280 -3.69 8.09 -24.56
N SER A 281 -4.19 8.27 -23.33
CA SER A 281 -5.21 9.29 -23.02
C SER A 281 -4.69 10.73 -23.02
N GLY A 282 -3.37 10.92 -22.98
CA GLY A 282 -2.73 12.23 -22.77
C GLY A 282 -2.90 12.81 -21.36
N LYS A 283 -3.64 12.15 -20.46
CA LYS A 283 -3.90 12.62 -19.08
C LYS A 283 -2.88 12.12 -18.06
N ILE A 284 -2.08 11.13 -18.43
CA ILE A 284 -0.96 10.64 -17.63
C ILE A 284 0.30 10.66 -18.49
N PRO A 285 1.49 10.70 -17.87
CA PRO A 285 2.74 10.62 -18.61
C PRO A 285 2.77 9.39 -19.52
N GLY A 286 3.08 9.64 -20.79
CA GLY A 286 3.02 8.67 -21.88
C GLY A 286 4.25 7.77 -21.98
N MET A 287 4.40 7.13 -23.14
CA MET A 287 5.41 6.11 -23.45
C MET A 287 6.84 6.68 -23.44
N SER A 288 7.80 5.94 -22.89
CA SER A 288 9.22 6.36 -22.78
C SER A 288 10.04 6.22 -24.06
N HIS A 289 9.47 5.62 -25.11
CA HIS A 289 10.18 5.28 -26.33
C HIS A 289 9.18 5.20 -27.51
N PRO A 290 9.59 5.55 -28.74
CA PRO A 290 8.81 5.28 -29.94
C PRO A 290 8.64 3.77 -30.13
N MET A 291 7.43 3.26 -29.92
CA MET A 291 7.06 1.85 -30.09
C MET A 291 6.06 1.81 -31.22
N ASN A 292 6.38 1.12 -32.32
CA ASN A 292 5.53 0.83 -33.49
C ASN A 292 6.31 0.13 -34.64
N LYS A 293 7.64 -0.01 -34.50
CA LYS A 293 8.49 -0.78 -35.42
C LYS A 293 9.71 -1.32 -34.68
N VAL A 294 10.34 -2.36 -35.24
CA VAL A 294 11.71 -2.74 -34.90
C VAL A 294 12.64 -2.03 -35.90
N PRO A 295 13.51 -1.10 -35.47
CA PRO A 295 14.44 -0.44 -36.39
C PRO A 295 15.44 -1.43 -37.01
N ALA A 296 15.88 -1.16 -38.24
CA ALA A 296 16.90 -1.98 -38.89
C ALA A 296 18.20 -2.01 -38.07
N GLY A 297 18.83 -3.19 -37.97
CA GLY A 297 20.05 -3.40 -37.18
C GLY A 297 19.82 -3.74 -35.70
N TYR A 298 18.57 -3.80 -35.25
CA TYR A 298 18.21 -4.23 -33.90
C TYR A 298 17.66 -5.65 -33.91
N ALA A 299 18.16 -6.51 -33.00
CA ALA A 299 17.63 -7.84 -32.77
C ALA A 299 16.78 -7.84 -31.50
N ILE A 300 15.56 -8.36 -31.60
CA ILE A 300 14.68 -8.55 -30.44
C ILE A 300 15.10 -9.85 -29.74
N PRO A 301 15.38 -9.83 -28.43
CA PRO A 301 15.79 -11.04 -27.72
C PRO A 301 14.73 -12.14 -27.80
N GLN A 302 15.17 -13.39 -27.79
CA GLN A 302 14.27 -14.54 -27.80
C GLN A 302 13.30 -14.49 -26.59
N GLY A 303 12.02 -14.76 -26.84
CA GLY A 303 10.97 -14.73 -25.80
C GLY A 303 10.39 -13.35 -25.48
N TRP A 304 10.77 -12.31 -26.22
CA TRP A 304 10.20 -10.97 -26.10
C TRP A 304 9.11 -10.80 -27.16
N PRO A 305 7.84 -10.59 -26.75
CA PRO A 305 6.71 -10.62 -27.68
C PRO A 305 6.70 -9.37 -28.57
N LEU A 306 6.43 -9.58 -29.85
CA LEU A 306 6.05 -8.53 -30.79
C LEU A 306 4.56 -8.66 -31.09
N VAL A 307 3.90 -7.55 -31.38
CA VAL A 307 2.52 -7.53 -31.89
C VAL A 307 2.60 -7.03 -33.32
N ASP A 308 2.14 -7.84 -34.28
CA ASP A 308 2.20 -7.53 -35.71
C ASP A 308 3.61 -7.14 -36.20
N GLY A 309 4.64 -7.79 -35.67
CA GLY A 309 6.05 -7.52 -36.00
C GLY A 309 6.63 -6.24 -35.40
N ALA A 310 5.84 -5.49 -34.61
CA ALA A 310 6.25 -4.26 -33.95
C ALA A 310 6.51 -4.45 -32.44
N MET A 311 7.45 -3.65 -31.92
CA MET A 311 7.63 -3.46 -30.49
C MET A 311 6.40 -2.76 -29.91
N THR A 312 5.91 -3.27 -28.77
CA THR A 312 4.79 -2.70 -28.01
C THR A 312 5.09 -2.70 -26.52
N CYS A 313 4.12 -2.26 -25.70
CA CYS A 313 4.25 -2.23 -24.25
C CYS A 313 4.68 -3.58 -23.66
N VAL A 314 4.08 -4.68 -24.12
CA VAL A 314 4.33 -6.04 -23.57
C VAL A 314 5.65 -6.67 -24.01
N THR A 315 6.33 -6.06 -25.00
CA THR A 315 7.68 -6.46 -25.42
C THR A 315 8.63 -6.28 -24.24
N CYS A 316 8.61 -5.09 -23.64
CA CYS A 316 9.48 -4.71 -22.52
C CYS A 316 8.82 -4.86 -21.16
N HIS A 317 7.50 -4.63 -21.05
CA HIS A 317 6.79 -4.78 -19.79
C HIS A 317 6.23 -6.19 -19.61
N VAL A 318 6.36 -6.69 -18.40
CA VAL A 318 5.69 -7.90 -17.95
C VAL A 318 4.43 -7.46 -17.20
N PRO A 319 3.24 -7.48 -17.84
CA PRO A 319 1.99 -7.17 -17.16
C PRO A 319 1.81 -8.12 -15.96
N GLY A 320 1.15 -7.64 -14.91
CA GLY A 320 1.02 -8.36 -13.64
C GLY A 320 0.55 -9.80 -13.83
N HIS A 321 1.06 -10.69 -12.96
CA HIS A 321 0.91 -12.16 -12.87
C HIS A 321 2.25 -12.92 -12.92
N ALA A 322 3.36 -12.29 -13.29
CA ALA A 322 4.67 -12.92 -13.14
C ALA A 322 5.02 -13.11 -11.65
N PRO A 323 5.75 -14.18 -11.27
CA PRO A 323 6.36 -14.28 -9.95
C PRO A 323 7.06 -12.97 -9.57
N GLY A 324 6.81 -12.48 -8.36
CA GLY A 324 7.33 -11.18 -7.90
C GLY A 324 6.60 -9.93 -8.44
N VAL A 325 5.64 -10.05 -9.36
CA VAL A 325 4.85 -8.95 -9.92
C VAL A 325 3.37 -9.30 -9.87
N ILE A 326 2.83 -9.26 -8.65
CA ILE A 326 1.39 -9.35 -8.35
C ILE A 326 0.74 -10.62 -8.93
N ALA A 327 1.13 -11.73 -8.34
CA ALA A 327 0.25 -12.79 -7.85
C ALA A 327 1.07 -13.50 -6.77
N GLY A 328 0.50 -13.72 -5.60
CA GLY A 328 1.26 -14.17 -4.43
C GLY A 328 1.90 -15.53 -4.67
N ARG A 329 3.22 -15.55 -4.75
CA ARG A 329 4.07 -16.59 -4.17
C ARG A 329 5.25 -15.90 -3.47
N PRO A 330 5.57 -16.25 -2.22
CA PRO A 330 6.59 -15.58 -1.41
C PRO A 330 8.05 -15.90 -1.82
N ASP A 331 8.26 -16.68 -2.88
CA ASP A 331 9.53 -17.40 -3.06
C ASP A 331 10.45 -16.83 -4.17
N GLU A 332 10.09 -15.74 -4.86
CA GLU A 332 10.93 -15.17 -5.94
C GLU A 332 10.95 -13.62 -6.01
N PRO A 333 12.09 -13.01 -6.42
CA PRO A 333 12.31 -11.57 -6.37
C PRO A 333 11.44 -10.78 -7.36
N ALA A 334 10.95 -9.62 -6.92
CA ALA A 334 10.12 -8.71 -7.70
C ALA A 334 10.81 -8.23 -8.99
N ALA A 335 10.08 -8.15 -10.11
CA ALA A 335 10.59 -7.43 -11.27
C ALA A 335 10.34 -5.92 -11.06
N PRO A 336 11.38 -5.13 -10.74
CA PRO A 336 11.23 -3.70 -10.50
C PRO A 336 10.69 -3.02 -11.77
N TYR A 337 9.76 -2.08 -11.59
CA TYR A 337 9.18 -1.27 -12.68
C TYR A 337 8.43 -2.05 -13.77
N LEU A 338 8.04 -3.31 -13.51
CA LEU A 338 7.39 -4.20 -14.48
C LEU A 338 8.25 -4.49 -15.72
N LEU A 339 9.58 -4.30 -15.67
CA LEU A 339 10.45 -4.46 -16.83
C LEU A 339 10.98 -5.90 -16.97
N ARG A 340 10.88 -6.45 -18.17
CA ARG A 340 11.37 -7.78 -18.54
C ARG A 340 12.90 -7.82 -18.45
N GLY A 341 13.43 -8.78 -17.68
CA GLY A 341 14.87 -8.99 -17.56
C GLY A 341 15.62 -7.89 -16.80
N ALA A 342 14.90 -7.05 -16.03
CA ALA A 342 15.49 -6.15 -15.05
C ALA A 342 16.02 -6.97 -13.87
N VAL A 343 17.29 -7.34 -13.92
CA VAL A 343 18.00 -8.06 -12.87
C VAL A 343 18.75 -7.04 -12.00
N GLY A 344 18.67 -7.17 -10.67
CA GLY A 344 19.48 -6.36 -9.75
C GLY A 344 19.00 -4.92 -9.51
N GLY A 345 17.76 -4.57 -9.87
CA GLY A 345 17.18 -3.25 -9.52
C GLY A 345 17.46 -2.12 -10.52
N GLU A 346 18.39 -2.32 -11.47
CA GLU A 346 18.76 -1.28 -12.44
C GLU A 346 17.74 -1.17 -13.58
N ARG A 347 17.07 -0.01 -13.69
CA ARG A 347 16.11 0.28 -14.77
C ARG A 347 16.75 0.14 -16.16
N THR A 348 18.00 0.57 -16.32
CA THR A 348 18.72 0.60 -17.61
C THR A 348 19.17 -0.78 -18.10
N ALA A 349 19.12 -1.82 -17.24
CA ALA A 349 19.48 -3.18 -17.63
C ALA A 349 18.62 -3.70 -18.81
N VAL A 350 17.37 -3.24 -18.92
CA VAL A 350 16.46 -3.57 -20.03
C VAL A 350 16.97 -3.02 -21.37
N CYS A 351 17.56 -1.82 -21.37
CA CYS A 351 18.01 -1.15 -22.59
C CYS A 351 19.12 -1.95 -23.28
N PHE A 352 20.04 -2.49 -22.48
CA PHE A 352 21.19 -3.26 -22.99
C PHE A 352 20.84 -4.67 -23.47
N ARG A 353 19.54 -5.03 -23.51
CA ARG A 353 19.08 -6.24 -24.19
C ARG A 353 19.00 -6.05 -25.71
N CYS A 354 18.83 -4.81 -26.17
CA CYS A 354 18.78 -4.47 -27.60
C CYS A 354 19.89 -3.49 -28.01
N HIS A 355 20.38 -2.66 -27.08
CA HIS A 355 21.46 -1.70 -27.33
C HIS A 355 22.81 -2.22 -26.86
N ALA A 356 23.86 -1.95 -27.63
CA ALA A 356 25.22 -2.28 -27.20
C ALA A 356 25.70 -1.29 -26.12
N ARG A 357 26.27 -1.79 -25.01
CA ARG A 357 26.72 -0.94 -23.88
C ARG A 357 27.74 0.12 -24.29
N ASN A 358 28.61 -0.19 -25.24
CA ASN A 358 29.61 0.73 -25.76
C ASN A 358 29.00 1.94 -26.49
N GLN A 359 27.75 1.87 -26.96
CA GLN A 359 27.05 3.03 -27.55
C GLN A 359 26.75 4.13 -26.51
N TRP A 360 26.74 3.77 -25.22
CA TRP A 360 26.36 4.65 -24.12
C TRP A 360 27.49 4.90 -23.11
N THR A 361 28.58 4.13 -23.20
CA THR A 361 29.70 4.21 -22.24
C THR A 361 30.44 5.53 -22.44
N GLY A 362 30.50 6.37 -21.39
CA GLY A 362 31.18 7.68 -21.43
C GLY A 362 30.40 8.79 -22.15
N ARG A 363 29.19 8.50 -22.65
CA ARG A 363 28.31 9.48 -23.29
C ARG A 363 27.33 10.02 -22.26
N SER A 364 27.27 11.34 -22.15
CA SER A 364 26.24 12.02 -21.37
C SER A 364 25.43 12.86 -22.36
N PRO A 365 24.14 12.55 -22.57
CA PRO A 365 23.32 13.35 -23.48
C PRO A 365 23.32 14.82 -23.06
N HIS A 366 23.33 15.08 -21.74
CA HIS A 366 23.44 16.42 -21.17
C HIS A 366 24.75 17.14 -21.54
N ARG A 367 25.89 16.44 -21.51
CA ARG A 367 27.19 17.03 -21.90
C ARG A 367 27.27 17.28 -23.40
N GLU A 368 26.77 16.34 -24.20
CA GLU A 368 26.77 16.44 -25.67
C GLU A 368 25.94 17.65 -26.11
N VAL A 369 24.74 17.84 -25.57
CA VAL A 369 23.90 19.02 -25.89
C VAL A 369 24.45 20.32 -25.31
N ALA A 370 25.03 20.31 -24.10
CA ALA A 370 25.67 21.51 -23.54
C ALA A 370 26.88 21.97 -24.39
N GLN A 371 27.55 21.03 -25.05
CA GLN A 371 28.66 21.27 -25.98
C GLN A 371 28.19 21.52 -27.43
N LYS A 372 26.87 21.68 -27.66
CA LYS A 372 26.26 21.87 -28.99
C LYS A 372 26.61 20.76 -29.99
N GLN A 373 26.78 19.54 -29.51
CA GLN A 373 27.03 18.36 -30.34
C GLN A 373 25.71 17.69 -30.78
N THR A 374 25.82 16.63 -31.57
CA THR A 374 24.67 15.82 -32.03
C THR A 374 23.93 15.17 -30.86
N GLY A 375 22.63 14.90 -31.01
CA GLY A 375 21.87 14.12 -30.01
C GLY A 375 20.54 14.75 -29.58
N CYS A 376 20.15 15.88 -30.16
CA CYS A 376 18.91 16.59 -29.82
C CYS A 376 17.67 15.68 -29.89
N THR A 377 17.61 14.80 -30.88
CA THR A 377 16.49 13.87 -31.12
C THR A 377 16.40 12.72 -30.11
N GLN A 378 17.29 12.67 -29.10
CA GLN A 378 17.14 11.77 -27.96
C GLN A 378 16.05 12.26 -27.01
N CYS A 379 15.85 13.57 -26.93
CA CYS A 379 14.82 14.20 -26.09
C CYS A 379 13.72 14.84 -26.95
N HIS A 380 14.10 15.47 -28.05
CA HIS A 380 13.19 16.19 -28.94
C HIS A 380 12.61 15.31 -30.05
N ALA A 381 11.35 15.54 -30.41
CA ALA A 381 10.69 14.75 -31.47
C ALA A 381 11.37 14.95 -32.84
N VAL A 382 11.90 16.15 -33.06
CA VAL A 382 12.68 16.57 -34.23
C VAL A 382 13.89 17.36 -33.75
N ASN A 383 14.83 17.68 -34.64
CA ASN A 383 15.92 18.59 -34.28
C ASN A 383 15.33 20.00 -34.10
N PRO A 384 15.41 20.63 -32.91
CA PRO A 384 14.74 21.90 -32.66
C PRO A 384 15.52 23.06 -33.29
N GLU A 385 14.82 24.01 -33.92
CA GLU A 385 15.36 25.30 -34.32
C GLU A 385 14.94 26.42 -33.34
N GLU A 386 15.66 27.53 -33.36
CA GLU A 386 15.36 28.67 -32.47
C GLU A 386 13.99 29.27 -32.83
N GLY A 387 13.08 29.30 -31.85
CA GLY A 387 11.71 29.77 -32.04
C GLY A 387 10.68 28.68 -32.36
N ASP A 388 11.12 27.44 -32.57
CA ASP A 388 10.19 26.32 -32.75
C ASP A 388 9.40 26.03 -31.46
N PRO A 389 8.12 25.61 -31.57
CA PRO A 389 7.38 25.06 -30.46
C PRO A 389 8.13 23.86 -29.85
N GLU A 390 8.18 23.79 -28.51
CA GLU A 390 8.78 22.67 -27.82
C GLU A 390 8.10 21.35 -28.24
N SER A 391 8.91 20.42 -28.76
CA SER A 391 8.47 19.08 -29.12
C SER A 391 9.40 18.04 -28.52
N PHE A 392 8.82 17.00 -27.91
CA PHE A 392 9.55 15.94 -27.22
C PHE A 392 9.15 14.57 -27.77
N VAL A 393 10.08 13.61 -27.74
CA VAL A 393 9.83 12.22 -28.17
C VAL A 393 8.76 11.52 -27.32
N ALA A 394 8.47 12.07 -26.13
CA ALA A 394 7.54 11.57 -25.13
C ALA A 394 7.13 12.71 -24.16
N ASP A 395 6.33 12.40 -23.14
CA ASP A 395 6.17 13.29 -21.98
C ASP A 395 7.54 13.60 -21.38
N ILE A 396 7.84 14.89 -21.17
CA ILE A 396 9.16 15.38 -20.76
C ILE A 396 9.66 14.75 -19.45
N ASN A 397 8.79 14.47 -18.48
CA ASN A 397 9.23 13.80 -17.25
C ASN A 397 9.67 12.37 -17.53
N ILE A 398 8.98 11.69 -18.46
CA ILE A 398 9.30 10.32 -18.83
C ILE A 398 10.60 10.24 -19.61
N VAL A 399 10.90 11.23 -20.47
CA VAL A 399 12.22 11.34 -21.12
C VAL A 399 13.33 11.31 -20.07
N CYS A 400 13.18 12.07 -18.96
CA CYS A 400 14.15 12.06 -17.86
C CYS A 400 14.16 10.71 -17.11
N LEU A 401 12.98 10.21 -16.73
CA LEU A 401 12.83 9.00 -15.91
C LEU A 401 13.16 7.69 -16.64
N ALA A 402 13.35 7.74 -17.98
CA ALA A 402 13.89 6.63 -18.74
C ALA A 402 15.30 6.24 -18.25
N CYS A 403 16.09 7.22 -17.82
CA CYS A 403 17.47 7.03 -17.36
C CYS A 403 17.68 7.37 -15.88
N HIS A 404 16.93 8.32 -15.32
CA HIS A 404 17.09 8.80 -13.95
C HIS A 404 16.06 8.17 -12.99
N ASP A 405 16.44 7.97 -11.73
CA ASP A 405 15.49 7.66 -10.66
C ASP A 405 15.02 8.94 -9.95
N ASN A 406 13.78 8.95 -9.47
CA ASN A 406 13.17 10.08 -8.78
C ASN A 406 13.23 9.97 -7.25
N ARG A 407 13.99 9.01 -6.71
CA ARG A 407 13.96 8.66 -5.28
C ARG A 407 14.48 9.76 -4.35
N GLU A 408 15.44 10.58 -4.79
CA GLU A 408 16.11 11.59 -3.96
C GLU A 408 15.69 13.02 -4.36
N HIS A 409 14.40 13.36 -4.17
CA HIS A 409 13.90 14.72 -4.41
C HIS A 409 13.62 15.45 -3.08
N PRO A 410 13.98 16.74 -2.96
CA PRO A 410 13.76 17.51 -1.73
C PRO A 410 12.29 17.46 -1.26
N GLY A 411 12.09 17.04 -0.01
CA GLY A 411 10.79 17.05 0.67
C GLY A 411 9.87 15.84 0.42
N GLU A 412 10.35 14.77 -0.24
CA GLU A 412 9.59 13.53 -0.55
C GLU A 412 8.23 13.75 -1.25
N THR A 413 7.96 14.98 -1.71
CA THR A 413 6.64 15.40 -2.18
C THR A 413 6.62 15.36 -3.71
N ARG A 414 5.53 14.84 -4.28
CA ARG A 414 5.32 14.88 -5.74
C ARG A 414 5.02 16.31 -6.19
N HIS A 415 6.04 16.99 -6.70
CA HIS A 415 5.92 18.38 -7.13
C HIS A 415 5.57 18.56 -8.62
N THR A 416 5.51 17.47 -9.41
CA THR A 416 5.17 17.48 -10.84
C THR A 416 3.66 17.53 -11.10
N VAL A 417 3.02 18.60 -10.63
CA VAL A 417 1.57 18.80 -10.63
C VAL A 417 1.12 19.83 -11.67
N THR A 418 -0.18 19.82 -12.00
CA THR A 418 -0.80 20.91 -12.77
C THR A 418 -1.18 22.05 -11.83
N LEU A 419 -0.71 23.26 -12.13
CA LEU A 419 -1.01 24.43 -11.31
C LEU A 419 -2.50 24.76 -11.35
N THR A 420 -3.08 25.00 -10.18
CA THR A 420 -4.45 25.52 -10.06
C THR A 420 -4.44 27.04 -9.96
N ALA A 421 -5.60 27.67 -10.15
CA ALA A 421 -5.74 29.13 -9.98
C ALA A 421 -5.45 29.61 -8.54
N ALA A 422 -5.50 28.71 -7.56
CA ALA A 422 -5.23 29.02 -6.15
C ALA A 422 -3.73 28.94 -5.78
N MET A 423 -2.86 28.49 -6.68
CA MET A 423 -1.43 28.34 -6.42
C MET A 423 -0.65 29.61 -6.79
N PRO A 424 0.49 29.89 -6.12
CA PRO A 424 1.37 31.01 -6.46
C PRO A 424 1.82 30.96 -7.92
N GLU A 425 2.02 32.14 -8.51
CA GLU A 425 2.53 32.25 -9.88
C GLU A 425 3.97 31.76 -9.97
N VAL A 426 4.25 30.91 -10.96
CA VAL A 426 5.60 30.43 -11.25
C VAL A 426 6.31 31.49 -12.10
N PRO A 427 7.53 31.93 -11.74
CA PRO A 427 8.27 32.92 -12.51
C PRO A 427 8.42 32.49 -13.98
N GLY A 428 8.23 33.43 -14.92
CA GLY A 428 8.32 33.14 -16.36
C GLY A 428 9.68 32.62 -16.85
N SER A 429 10.72 32.72 -16.03
CA SER A 429 12.03 32.09 -16.29
C SER A 429 12.06 30.57 -16.08
N LEU A 430 10.99 29.99 -15.53
CA LEU A 430 10.85 28.55 -15.31
C LEU A 430 9.78 28.01 -16.28
N PRO A 431 10.17 27.16 -17.25
CA PRO A 431 9.23 26.69 -18.26
C PRO A 431 8.19 25.76 -17.63
N LEU A 432 6.93 25.96 -17.97
CA LEU A 432 5.84 25.06 -17.62
C LEU A 432 5.49 24.20 -18.83
N GLY A 433 5.21 22.92 -18.58
CA GLY A 433 4.67 22.04 -19.61
C GLY A 433 3.24 22.41 -19.98
N THR A 434 2.72 21.73 -21.00
CA THR A 434 1.35 21.89 -21.51
C THR A 434 0.33 21.92 -20.37
N GLY A 435 -0.58 22.91 -20.40
CA GLY A 435 -1.62 23.06 -19.39
C GLY A 435 -1.13 23.62 -18.04
N ARG A 436 -0.01 24.36 -18.01
CA ARG A 436 0.60 24.92 -16.78
C ARG A 436 1.08 23.84 -15.79
N ARG A 437 1.67 22.78 -16.32
CA ARG A 437 2.19 21.66 -15.53
C ARG A 437 3.63 21.90 -15.10
N ILE A 438 3.93 21.70 -13.82
CA ILE A 438 5.30 21.63 -13.32
C ILE A 438 5.91 20.28 -13.77
N THR A 439 7.09 20.35 -14.37
CA THR A 439 7.83 19.20 -14.92
C THR A 439 9.25 19.16 -14.36
N CYS A 440 9.99 18.08 -14.61
CA CYS A 440 11.41 18.02 -14.32
C CYS A 440 12.15 19.19 -14.99
N ALA A 441 11.79 19.53 -16.23
CA ALA A 441 12.40 20.62 -16.99
C ALA A 441 12.09 22.03 -16.45
N THR A 442 11.06 22.16 -15.60
CA THR A 442 10.74 23.42 -14.92
C THR A 442 11.85 23.83 -13.96
N CYS A 443 12.41 22.86 -13.23
CA CYS A 443 13.47 23.11 -12.24
C CYS A 443 14.86 22.76 -12.78
N HIS A 444 14.94 21.73 -13.61
CA HIS A 444 16.19 21.24 -14.19
C HIS A 444 16.34 21.71 -15.63
N ASP A 445 17.56 22.05 -16.01
CA ASP A 445 17.90 22.34 -17.39
C ASP A 445 18.89 21.30 -17.92
N PRO A 446 18.46 20.37 -18.79
CA PRO A 446 19.33 19.34 -19.33
C PRO A 446 20.47 19.90 -20.20
N HIS A 447 20.36 21.16 -20.64
CA HIS A 447 21.38 21.83 -21.45
C HIS A 447 22.46 22.52 -20.61
N LEU A 448 22.30 22.61 -19.29
CA LEU A 448 23.33 23.17 -18.42
C LEU A 448 24.46 22.18 -18.18
N ASP A 449 25.69 22.63 -18.45
CA ASP A 449 26.90 21.97 -17.97
C ASP A 449 27.18 22.43 -16.53
N SER A 450 26.53 21.78 -15.57
CA SER A 450 26.65 22.12 -14.14
C SER A 450 27.60 21.15 -13.43
N PRO A 451 28.67 21.64 -12.76
CA PRO A 451 29.57 20.80 -11.98
C PRO A 451 28.92 20.18 -10.74
N ALA A 452 27.79 20.74 -10.28
CA ALA A 452 27.05 20.23 -9.12
C ALA A 452 26.17 19.00 -9.43
N GLY A 453 26.13 18.54 -10.70
CA GLY A 453 25.50 17.28 -11.10
C GLY A 453 23.96 17.28 -11.18
N HIS A 454 23.28 18.18 -10.45
CA HIS A 454 21.82 18.27 -10.40
C HIS A 454 21.19 19.19 -11.45
N ARG A 455 21.96 20.06 -12.13
CA ARG A 455 21.48 20.91 -13.25
C ARG A 455 20.26 21.78 -12.92
N LEU A 456 20.19 22.31 -11.71
CA LEU A 456 19.08 23.19 -11.31
C LEU A 456 19.22 24.57 -11.99
N ARG A 457 18.10 25.12 -12.45
CA ARG A 457 18.05 26.43 -13.11
C ARG A 457 18.39 27.55 -12.12
N GLY A 458 19.56 28.17 -12.33
CA GLY A 458 19.95 29.39 -11.62
C GLY A 458 20.27 29.22 -10.13
N ALA A 459 20.59 28.01 -9.68
CA ALA A 459 21.04 27.75 -8.31
C ALA A 459 22.00 26.56 -8.26
N SER A 460 23.09 26.68 -7.50
CA SER A 460 23.98 25.56 -7.16
C SER A 460 23.50 24.78 -5.92
N GLU A 461 22.56 25.34 -5.16
CA GLU A 461 22.04 24.74 -3.92
C GLU A 461 20.52 24.52 -4.02
N PRO A 462 20.02 23.28 -3.83
CA PRO A 462 18.59 22.97 -3.94
C PRO A 462 17.68 23.81 -3.05
N THR A 463 18.09 24.06 -1.80
CA THR A 463 17.29 24.86 -0.85
C THR A 463 17.07 26.29 -1.34
N ALA A 464 18.11 26.92 -1.90
CA ALA A 464 18.01 28.28 -2.43
C ALA A 464 17.05 28.34 -3.63
N PHE A 465 17.00 27.28 -4.44
CA PHE A 465 16.04 27.18 -5.54
C PHE A 465 14.59 27.14 -5.04
N CYS A 466 14.29 26.28 -4.04
CA CYS A 466 12.93 26.10 -3.51
C CYS A 466 12.35 27.38 -2.88
N LEU A 467 13.19 28.15 -2.17
CA LEU A 467 12.80 29.39 -1.50
C LEU A 467 12.37 30.51 -2.46
N ARG A 468 12.58 30.35 -3.78
CA ARG A 468 12.09 31.29 -4.79
C ARG A 468 10.56 31.31 -4.88
N CYS A 469 9.89 30.23 -4.49
CA CYS A 469 8.43 30.09 -4.56
C CYS A 469 7.82 29.71 -3.19
N HIS A 470 8.54 28.97 -2.35
CA HIS A 470 8.10 28.58 -1.02
C HIS A 470 8.76 29.47 0.04
N LYS A 471 8.08 30.56 0.42
CA LYS A 471 8.48 31.34 1.60
C LYS A 471 8.14 30.51 2.84
N LEU A 472 9.12 30.34 3.72
CA LEU A 472 8.94 29.70 5.04
C LEU A 472 8.08 30.54 5.97
#